data_AF-A0A8W8J0T2-F1
#
_entry.id   AF-A0A8W8J0T2-F1
#
_cell.length_a   1.000
_cell.length_b   1.000
_cell.length_c   1.000
_cell.angle_alpha   90.00
_cell.angle_beta   90.00
_cell.angle_gamma   90.00
#
_symmetry.space_group_name_H-M   'P 1'
#
loop_
_entity.id
_entity.type
_entity.pdbx_description
1 polymer ?
#
loop_
_entity_poly.entity_id
_entity_poly.type
_entity_poly.pdbx_seq_one_letter_code
_entity_poly.pdbx_strand_id
1 'polypeptide(L)'
;MGKISLDITEDISMNDILPDDWSHYTYHGSLTTPPCFGTVQWIVMRCPIRFSRERGTVDHPKVTVERNFRCGSIENRKLVCPRRGWI
;
A
#
# COMPACT_ATOMS: atom_id res chain seq x y z
N MET A 1 26.45 1.05 24.42
CA MET A 1 26.64 -0.11 23.52
C MET A 1 25.42 -1.00 23.63
N GLY A 2 24.72 -1.22 22.51
CA GLY A 2 23.52 -2.07 22.44
C GLY A 2 22.82 -1.83 21.10
N LYS A 3 23.25 -2.53 20.05
CA LYS A 3 22.50 -2.58 18.78
C LYS A 3 21.34 -3.55 19.01
N ILE A 4 20.11 -3.06 18.92
CA ILE A 4 18.94 -3.94 18.78
C ILE A 4 19.02 -4.50 17.36
N SER A 5 19.47 -5.74 17.23
CA SER A 5 19.29 -6.53 16.01
C SER A 5 17.88 -7.07 16.03
N LEU A 6 17.01 -6.51 15.19
CA LEU A 6 15.72 -7.13 14.86
C LEU A 6 16.04 -8.25 13.87
N ASP A 7 16.10 -9.46 14.39
CA ASP A 7 16.27 -10.67 13.59
C ASP A 7 14.92 -10.95 12.91
N ILE A 8 14.84 -10.80 11.59
CA ILE A 8 13.65 -11.19 10.82
C ILE A 8 13.63 -12.71 10.88
N THR A 9 12.90 -13.21 11.87
CA THR A 9 12.95 -14.59 12.33
C THR A 9 11.97 -15.50 11.59
N GLU A 10 11.09 -14.91 10.78
CA GLU A 10 10.03 -15.61 10.06
C GLU A 10 10.04 -15.22 8.58
N ASP A 11 9.87 -16.23 7.72
CA ASP A 11 9.70 -16.05 6.28
C ASP A 11 8.32 -15.44 6.01
N ILE A 12 8.29 -14.33 5.27
CA ILE A 12 7.04 -13.68 4.85
C ILE A 12 6.58 -14.30 3.52
N SER A 13 5.43 -14.96 3.51
CA SER A 13 4.82 -15.44 2.27
C SER A 13 3.92 -14.38 1.65
N MET A 14 3.93 -14.29 0.31
CA MET A 14 2.99 -13.41 -0.41
C MET A 14 1.53 -13.80 -0.19
N ASN A 15 1.26 -15.09 0.06
CA ASN A 15 -0.11 -15.57 0.32
C ASN A 15 -0.65 -15.03 1.65
N ASP A 16 0.20 -14.64 2.59
CA ASP A 16 -0.24 -14.10 3.89
C ASP A 16 -0.71 -12.65 3.78
N ILE A 17 -0.33 -11.96 2.68
CA ILE A 17 -0.57 -10.53 2.46
C ILE A 17 -1.40 -10.24 1.22
N LEU A 18 -1.91 -11.26 0.54
CA LEU A 18 -2.81 -11.12 -0.60
C LEU A 18 -4.21 -11.64 -0.23
N PRO A 19 -5.29 -11.08 -0.82
CA PRO A 19 -6.62 -11.61 -0.61
C PRO A 19 -6.80 -12.97 -1.29
N ASP A 20 -7.67 -13.81 -0.74
CA ASP A 20 -8.06 -15.09 -1.36
C ASP A 20 -8.73 -14.89 -2.73
N ASP A 21 -9.51 -13.80 -2.89
CA ASP A 21 -10.14 -13.41 -4.15
C ASP A 21 -9.25 -12.47 -4.96
N TRP A 22 -8.87 -12.92 -6.16
CA TRP A 22 -7.97 -12.24 -7.08
C TRP A 22 -8.68 -11.34 -8.09
N SER A 23 -9.99 -11.16 -7.96
CA SER A 23 -10.76 -10.20 -8.73
C SER A 23 -10.14 -8.80 -8.59
N HIS A 24 -9.83 -8.15 -9.72
CA HIS A 24 -9.09 -6.88 -9.70
C HIS A 24 -9.62 -5.88 -10.75
N TYR A 25 -9.15 -4.65 -10.63
CA TYR A 25 -9.20 -3.64 -11.68
C TYR A 25 -7.80 -3.47 -12.26
N THR A 26 -7.70 -3.25 -13.57
CA THR A 26 -6.42 -2.93 -14.21
C THR A 26 -6.53 -1.69 -15.09
N TYR A 27 -5.46 -0.89 -15.12
CA TYR A 27 -5.35 0.28 -15.98
C TYR A 27 -3.89 0.69 -16.17
N HIS A 28 -3.60 1.31 -17.31
CA HIS A 28 -2.32 2.01 -17.50
C HIS A 28 -2.33 3.35 -16.76
N GLY A 29 -1.25 3.61 -16.02
CA GLY A 29 -1.07 4.81 -15.22
C GLY A 29 0.41 5.14 -15.00
N SER A 30 0.67 5.93 -13.96
CA SER A 30 2.02 6.40 -13.62
C SER A 30 2.54 5.87 -12.30
N LEU A 31 3.84 6.03 -12.06
CA LEU A 31 4.40 5.97 -10.71
C LEU A 31 3.71 7.00 -9.79
N THR A 32 3.54 6.63 -8.52
CA THR A 32 2.96 7.49 -7.47
C THR A 32 4.00 8.36 -6.77
N THR A 33 5.28 8.14 -7.05
CA THR A 33 6.41 8.94 -6.61
C THR A 33 7.07 9.63 -7.81
N PRO A 34 7.69 10.82 -7.62
CA PRO A 34 8.52 11.43 -8.65
C PRO A 34 9.53 10.42 -9.21
N PRO A 35 9.76 10.40 -10.53
CA PRO A 35 9.34 11.39 -11.54
C PRO A 35 7.95 11.15 -12.18
N CYS A 36 7.09 10.29 -11.61
CA CYS A 36 5.71 10.08 -12.08
C CYS A 36 5.60 9.56 -13.54
N PHE A 37 6.52 8.72 -14.01
CA PHE A 37 6.46 8.17 -15.37
C PHE A 37 5.22 7.33 -15.61
N GLY A 38 4.55 7.54 -16.76
CA GLY A 38 3.34 6.85 -17.23
C GLY A 38 3.58 5.45 -17.80
N THR A 39 4.49 4.69 -17.20
CA THR A 39 4.96 3.39 -17.73
C THR A 39 4.40 2.19 -16.96
N VAL A 40 3.43 2.41 -16.08
CA VAL A 40 2.95 1.40 -15.13
C VAL A 40 1.60 0.84 -15.56
N GLN A 41 1.48 -0.49 -15.55
CA GLN A 41 0.19 -1.18 -15.54
C GLN A 41 -0.19 -1.47 -14.09
N TRP A 42 -1.23 -0.80 -13.59
CA TRP A 42 -1.72 -1.01 -12.24
C TRP A 42 -2.65 -2.23 -12.18
N ILE A 43 -2.53 -2.99 -11.10
CA ILE A 43 -3.46 -4.05 -10.71
C ILE A 43 -3.93 -3.72 -9.30
N VAL A 44 -5.21 -3.43 -9.15
CA VAL A 44 -5.82 -3.07 -7.86
C VAL A 44 -6.82 -4.13 -7.47
N MET A 45 -6.51 -4.91 -6.43
CA MET A 45 -7.38 -5.96 -5.92
C MET A 45 -8.72 -5.38 -5.45
N ARG A 46 -9.83 -6.06 -5.77
CA ARG A 46 -11.17 -5.64 -5.34
C ARG A 46 -11.42 -5.94 -3.87
N CYS A 47 -10.92 -7.06 -3.39
CA CYS A 47 -11.13 -7.50 -2.02
C CYS A 47 -10.05 -6.90 -1.11
N PRO A 48 -10.40 -6.05 -0.13
CA PRO A 48 -9.43 -5.48 0.80
C PRO A 48 -9.03 -6.50 1.87
N ILE A 49 -7.78 -6.42 2.32
CA ILE A 49 -7.31 -7.20 3.47
C ILE A 49 -7.58 -6.41 4.74
N ARG A 50 -8.08 -7.10 5.77
CA ARG A 50 -8.32 -6.48 7.08
C ARG A 50 -7.05 -6.47 7.89
N PHE A 51 -6.73 -5.32 8.46
CA PHE A 51 -5.61 -5.17 9.37
C PHE A 51 -6.10 -4.64 10.71
N SER A 52 -5.56 -5.17 11.82
CA SER A 52 -5.92 -4.71 13.16
C SER A 52 -5.25 -3.36 13.44
N ARG A 53 -6.04 -2.38 13.87
CA ARG A 53 -5.57 -1.02 14.22
C ARG A 53 -4.46 -1.03 15.28
N GLU A 54 -4.50 -1.98 16.22
CA GLU A 54 -3.52 -2.16 17.28
C GLU A 54 -2.10 -2.51 16.77
N ARG A 55 -2.01 -3.19 15.61
CA ARG A 55 -0.72 -3.53 14.98
C ARG A 55 -0.27 -2.50 13.93
N GLY A 56 -1.16 -1.58 13.53
CA GLY A 56 -1.00 -0.75 12.32
C GLY A 56 -0.33 0.61 12.54
N THR A 57 -0.17 1.00 13.81
CA THR A 57 0.46 2.26 14.20
C THR A 57 1.57 1.99 15.20
N VAL A 58 2.46 1.06 14.87
CA VAL A 58 3.75 1.04 15.56
C VAL A 58 4.55 2.16 14.94
N ASP A 59 4.61 3.32 15.62
CA ASP A 59 5.53 4.40 15.28
C ASP A 59 6.94 3.81 15.26
N HIS A 60 7.39 3.42 14.07
CA HIS A 60 8.71 2.88 13.90
C HIS A 60 9.69 4.03 14.14
N PRO A 61 10.67 3.90 15.07
CA PRO A 61 11.49 5.03 15.52
C PRO A 61 12.36 5.68 14.43
N LYS A 62 12.37 5.12 13.22
CA LYS A 62 13.09 5.64 12.03
C LYS A 62 12.18 6.04 10.87
N VAL A 63 10.88 5.82 10.96
CA VAL A 63 9.93 6.09 9.86
C VAL A 63 8.76 6.88 10.42
N THR A 64 8.76 8.20 10.17
CA THR A 64 7.58 9.02 10.33
C THR A 64 6.64 8.70 9.16
N VAL A 65 5.50 8.06 9.43
CA VAL A 65 4.48 7.83 8.40
C VAL A 65 3.65 9.10 8.26
N GLU A 66 4.13 10.03 7.45
CA GLU A 66 3.32 11.18 7.01
C GLU A 66 2.31 10.76 5.93
N ARG A 67 1.46 11.68 5.46
CA ARG A 67 0.47 11.44 4.38
C ARG A 67 1.18 11.18 3.04
N ASN A 68 1.75 9.98 2.89
CA ASN A 68 2.62 9.57 1.78
C ASN A 68 1.84 9.02 0.58
N PHE A 69 0.62 9.51 0.36
CA PHE A 69 -0.24 9.08 -0.75
C PHE A 69 -0.53 10.22 -1.71
N ARG A 70 -0.58 9.89 -3.00
CA ARG A 70 -0.97 10.80 -4.09
C ARG A 70 -2.35 10.41 -4.60
N CYS A 71 -3.36 11.28 -4.44
CA CYS A 71 -4.64 11.09 -5.16
C CYS A 71 -4.49 11.66 -6.58
N GLY A 72 -4.85 10.87 -7.59
CA GLY A 72 -4.79 11.27 -9.01
C GLY A 72 -5.86 12.31 -9.37
N SER A 73 -5.60 13.14 -10.38
CA SER A 73 -6.55 14.12 -10.91
C SER A 73 -7.66 13.47 -11.75
N ILE A 74 -8.80 14.16 -11.83
CA ILE A 74 -10.16 13.66 -12.06
C ILE A 74 -10.53 13.39 -13.53
N GLU A 75 -9.60 13.55 -14.48
CA GLU A 75 -10.00 13.69 -15.88
C GLU A 75 -9.97 12.42 -16.74
N ASN A 76 -9.49 11.25 -16.30
CA ASN A 76 -9.63 10.04 -17.14
C ASN A 76 -9.54 8.70 -16.40
N ARG A 77 -10.65 8.31 -15.76
CA ARG A 77 -11.04 6.98 -15.21
C ARG A 77 -11.18 6.97 -13.68
N LYS A 78 -12.27 6.32 -13.24
CA LYS A 78 -12.81 6.26 -11.87
C LYS A 78 -11.70 6.12 -10.82
N LEU A 79 -11.63 7.07 -9.90
CA LEU A 79 -10.70 7.03 -8.78
C LEU A 79 -11.08 5.91 -7.80
N VAL A 80 -10.16 4.98 -7.56
CA VAL A 80 -10.01 4.34 -6.25
C VAL A 80 -9.24 5.32 -5.36
N CYS A 81 -9.77 6.52 -5.14
CA CYS A 81 -9.30 7.35 -4.02
C CYS A 81 -10.19 6.96 -2.82
N PRO A 82 -9.60 6.53 -1.69
CA PRO A 82 -10.36 6.31 -0.46
C PRO A 82 -11.04 7.63 -0.06
N ARG A 83 -12.32 7.81 -0.41
CA ARG A 83 -13.09 8.98 0.04
C ARG A 83 -13.38 8.94 1.54
N ARG A 84 -13.17 7.79 2.18
CA ARG A 84 -13.15 7.57 3.63
C ARG A 84 -12.06 6.54 3.92
N GLY A 85 -11.32 6.77 5.00
CA GLY A 85 -10.11 6.04 5.36
C GLY A 85 -10.28 4.53 5.28
N TRP A 86 -9.34 3.89 4.58
CA TRP A 86 -8.93 2.54 4.90
C TRP A 86 -7.80 2.62 5.94
N ILE A 87 -8.15 3.16 7.11
CA ILE A 87 -7.48 3.07 8.43
C ILE A 87 -8.47 3.55 9.49
#